data_AF-A0A916BE97-F1
#
_entry.id   AF-A0A916BE97-F1
#
_cell.length_a   1.000
_cell.length_b   1.000
_cell.length_c   1.000
_cell.angle_alpha   90.00
_cell.angle_beta   90.00
_cell.angle_gamma   90.00
#
_symmetry.space_group_name_H-M   'P 1'
#
loop_
_entity.id
_entity.type
_entity.pdbx_description
1 polymer ?
#
loop_
_entity_poly.entity_id
_entity_poly.type
_entity_poly.pdbx_seq_one_letter_code
_entity_poly.pdbx_strand_id
1 'polypeptide(L)'
;MSWAILRFTPERSRWVVAERWHPYQKTEIHPDGSFELKVPYADDRELIMDILKYGGDCQVLEPKELRKRVAEEFRRGLAHYR
;
A
#
# COMPACT_ATOMS: atom_id res chain seq x y z
N MET A 1 15.64 6.57 -5.66
CA MET A 1 14.46 5.75 -6.03
C MET A 1 14.42 4.57 -5.09
N SER A 2 13.29 4.40 -4.41
CA SER A 2 13.05 3.31 -3.46
C SER A 2 11.93 2.42 -3.99
N TRP A 3 11.83 1.20 -3.47
CA TRP A 3 10.75 0.28 -3.78
C TRP A 3 9.90 0.06 -2.55
N ALA A 4 8.59 0.11 -2.71
CA ALA A 4 7.65 -0.31 -1.69
C ALA A 4 7.12 -1.72 -2.03
N ILE A 5 6.84 -2.49 -1.00
CA ILE A 5 6.13 -3.78 -1.11
C ILE A 5 4.87 -3.64 -0.27
N LEU A 6 3.72 -3.80 -0.90
CA LEU A 6 2.39 -3.68 -0.32
C LEU A 6 1.68 -5.01 -0.39
N ARG A 7 0.97 -5.40 0.67
CA ARG A 7 0.12 -6.58 0.73
C ARG A 7 -1.32 -6.15 0.88
N PHE A 8 -2.17 -6.61 -0.03
CA PHE A 8 -3.61 -6.39 0.00
C PHE A 8 -4.34 -7.64 0.48
N THR A 9 -5.45 -7.44 1.20
CA THR A 9 -6.34 -8.51 1.65
C THR A 9 -6.96 -9.25 0.46
N PRO A 10 -7.29 -10.56 0.58
CA PRO A 10 -7.92 -11.32 -0.49
C PRO A 10 -9.20 -10.69 -1.06
N GLU A 11 -9.99 -10.04 -0.19
CA GLU A 11 -11.19 -9.31 -0.57
C GLU A 11 -10.81 -8.17 -1.52
N ARG A 12 -9.82 -7.36 -1.14
CA ARG A 12 -9.42 -6.17 -1.89
C ARG A 12 -8.63 -6.49 -3.16
N SER A 13 -7.90 -7.61 -3.19
CA SER A 13 -7.12 -8.09 -4.34
C SER A 13 -7.93 -8.07 -5.65
N ARG A 14 -9.22 -8.37 -5.60
CA ARG A 14 -10.12 -8.48 -6.77
C ARG A 14 -10.16 -7.21 -7.63
N TRP A 15 -9.96 -6.04 -7.03
CA TRP A 15 -9.96 -4.76 -7.73
C TRP A 15 -8.55 -4.24 -7.98
N VAL A 16 -7.68 -4.34 -6.98
CA VAL A 16 -6.33 -3.74 -7.02
C VAL A 16 -5.44 -4.41 -8.06
N VAL A 17 -5.63 -5.70 -8.33
CA VAL A 17 -4.86 -6.43 -9.35
C VAL A 17 -4.96 -5.82 -10.75
N ALA A 18 -6.08 -5.17 -11.07
CA ALA A 18 -6.31 -4.52 -12.36
C ALA A 18 -5.73 -3.10 -12.43
N GLU A 19 -5.26 -2.54 -11.31
CA GLU A 19 -4.75 -1.19 -11.24
C GLU A 19 -3.29 -1.10 -11.68
N ARG A 20 -2.97 -0.01 -12.37
CA ARG A 20 -1.58 0.33 -12.73
C ARG A 20 -1.14 1.57 -11.95
N TRP A 21 -0.40 1.33 -10.88
CA TRP A 21 0.20 2.35 -10.01
C TRP A 21 1.50 2.88 -10.62
N HIS A 22 2.29 2.01 -11.26
CA HIS A 22 3.53 2.41 -11.91
C HIS A 22 3.85 1.53 -13.13
N PRO A 23 4.46 2.08 -14.19
CA PRO A 23 4.86 1.30 -15.38
C PRO A 23 5.76 0.09 -15.10
N TYR A 24 6.56 0.16 -14.04
CA TYR A 24 7.50 -0.89 -13.62
C TYR A 24 7.06 -1.66 -12.37
N GLN A 25 5.77 -1.59 -12.01
CA GLN A 25 5.26 -2.37 -10.88
C GLN A 25 5.42 -3.87 -11.14
N LYS A 26 5.60 -4.63 -10.06
CA LYS A 26 5.59 -6.09 -10.07
C LYS A 26 4.47 -6.57 -9.18
N THR A 27 3.85 -7.67 -9.55
CA THR A 27 2.65 -8.18 -8.89
C THR A 27 2.76 -9.67 -8.63
N GLU A 28 2.18 -10.12 -7.52
CA GLU A 28 2.07 -11.54 -7.17
C GLU A 28 0.71 -11.78 -6.50
N ILE A 29 0.04 -12.88 -6.86
CA ILE A 29 -1.15 -13.37 -6.16
C ILE A 29 -0.73 -14.60 -5.39
N HIS A 30 -1.01 -14.61 -4.09
CA HIS A 30 -0.65 -15.72 -3.21
C HIS A 30 -1.77 -16.77 -3.14
N PRO A 31 -1.47 -18.00 -2.68
CA PRO A 31 -2.46 -19.08 -2.59
C PRO A 31 -3.66 -18.77 -1.69
N ASP A 32 -3.50 -17.88 -0.71
CA ASP A 32 -4.57 -17.40 0.18
C ASP A 32 -5.46 -16.32 -0.46
N GLY A 33 -5.18 -15.93 -1.71
CA GLY A 33 -5.87 -14.89 -2.45
C GLY A 33 -5.36 -13.46 -2.16
N SER A 34 -4.41 -13.30 -1.23
CA SER A 34 -3.78 -11.99 -1.00
C SER A 34 -2.95 -11.56 -2.20
N PHE A 35 -2.81 -10.25 -2.39
CA PHE A 35 -2.11 -9.66 -3.52
C PHE A 35 -0.93 -8.83 -3.04
N GLU A 36 0.25 -9.11 -3.57
CA GLU A 36 1.45 -8.31 -3.33
C GLU A 36 1.74 -7.40 -4.52
N LEU A 37 1.91 -6.11 -4.24
CA LEU A 37 2.30 -5.09 -5.19
C LEU A 37 3.66 -4.52 -4.80
N LYS A 38 4.63 -4.66 -5.69
CA LYS A 38 5.95 -4.03 -5.57
C LYS A 38 6.06 -2.86 -6.54
N VAL A 39 6.14 -1.64 -6.01
CA VAL A 39 6.05 -0.39 -6.78
C VAL A 39 7.25 0.51 -6.51
N PRO A 40 7.95 1.02 -7.54
CA PRO A 40 9.00 2.02 -7.34
C PRO A 40 8.39 3.40 -7.11
N TYR A 41 9.02 4.20 -6.27
CA TYR A 41 8.60 5.56 -5.99
C TYR A 41 9.83 6.48 -5.77
N ALA A 42 9.68 7.75 -6.14
CA ALA A 42 10.69 8.78 -5.93
C ALA A 42 10.38 9.65 -4.70
N ASP A 43 9.10 9.92 -4.48
CA ASP A 43 8.54 10.65 -3.36
C ASP A 43 7.39 9.80 -2.78
N ASP A 44 7.30 9.71 -1.45
CA ASP A 44 6.31 8.87 -0.78
C ASP A 44 5.00 9.60 -0.46
N ARG A 45 4.89 10.92 -0.68
CA ARG A 45 3.66 11.67 -0.38
C ARG A 45 2.46 11.14 -1.18
N GLU A 46 2.62 10.97 -2.48
CA GLU A 46 1.57 10.40 -3.36
C GLU A 46 1.28 8.96 -3.00
N LEU A 47 2.33 8.14 -2.85
CA LEU A 47 2.19 6.73 -2.50
C LEU A 47 1.47 6.52 -1.15
N ILE A 48 1.74 7.38 -0.16
CA ILE A 48 1.05 7.35 1.13
C ILE A 48 -0.44 7.61 0.93
N MET A 49 -0.84 8.60 0.13
CA MET A 49 -2.27 8.87 -0.14
C MET A 49 -2.94 7.68 -0.81
N ASP A 50 -2.27 7.06 -1.80
CA ASP A 50 -2.78 5.86 -2.46
C ASP A 50 -2.94 4.69 -1.48
N ILE A 51 -2.00 4.51 -0.55
CA ILE A 51 -2.10 3.48 0.50
C ILE A 51 -3.26 3.78 1.45
N LEU A 52 -3.40 5.02 1.92
CA LEU A 52 -4.42 5.43 2.88
C LEU A 52 -5.84 5.22 2.35
N LYS A 53 -6.05 5.37 1.03
CA LYS A 53 -7.32 5.08 0.34
C LYS A 53 -7.87 3.68 0.64
N TYR A 54 -6.99 2.70 0.84
CA TYR A 54 -7.38 1.31 1.10
C TYR A 54 -7.53 1.00 2.60
N GLY A 55 -7.16 1.90 3.50
CA GLY A 55 -7.35 1.70 4.93
C GLY A 55 -6.69 0.41 5.44
N GLY A 56 -7.45 -0.37 6.22
CA GLY A 56 -7.00 -1.66 6.76
C GLY A 56 -6.83 -2.77 5.71
N ASP A 57 -7.24 -2.57 4.45
CA ASP A 57 -7.09 -3.56 3.39
C ASP A 57 -5.69 -3.57 2.75
N CYS A 58 -4.81 -2.62 3.10
CA CYS A 58 -3.45 -2.52 2.58
C CYS A 58 -2.43 -2.45 3.72
N GLN A 59 -1.40 -3.30 3.64
CA GLN A 59 -0.27 -3.30 4.57
C GLN A 59 1.03 -2.99 3.83
N VAL A 60 1.81 -2.05 4.35
CA VAL A 60 3.19 -1.81 3.88
C VAL A 60 4.12 -2.87 4.48
N LEU A 61 4.63 -3.78 3.66
CA LEU A 61 5.65 -4.75 4.05
C LEU A 61 7.04 -4.11 4.05
N GLU A 62 7.39 -3.33 3.03
CA GLU A 62 8.67 -2.62 2.95
C GLU A 62 8.52 -1.26 2.24
N PRO A 63 9.42 -0.29 2.49
CA PRO A 63 10.42 -0.27 3.56
C PRO A 63 9.79 0.08 4.93
N LYS A 64 10.50 -0.22 6.02
CA LYS A 64 10.05 0.08 7.40
C LYS A 64 9.74 1.56 7.61
N GLU A 65 10.49 2.45 6.98
CA GLU A 65 10.27 3.90 7.10
C GLU A 65 8.95 4.35 6.45
N LEU A 66 8.61 3.79 5.27
CA LEU A 66 7.30 4.04 4.65
C LEU A 66 6.16 3.54 5.55
N ARG A 67 6.31 2.35 6.13
CA ARG A 67 5.33 1.79 7.07
C ARG A 67 5.10 2.71 8.28
N LYS A 68 6.17 3.25 8.87
CA LYS A 68 6.06 4.20 10.01
C LYS A 68 5.28 5.45 9.61
N ARG A 69 5.60 6.03 8.45
CA ARG A 69 4.92 7.23 7.96
C ARG A 69 3.43 6.98 7.70
N VAL A 70 3.07 5.88 7.04
CA VAL A 70 1.66 5.50 6.84
C VAL A 70 0.93 5.32 8.18
N ALA A 71 1.58 4.69 9.17
CA ALA A 71 0.98 4.53 10.50
C ALA A 71 0.76 5.88 11.23
N GLU A 72 1.69 6.82 11.08
CA GLU A 72 1.55 8.20 11.61
C GLU A 72 0.39 8.94 10.96
N GLU A 73 0.23 8.79 9.65
CA GLU A 73 -0.87 9.38 8.88
C GLU A 73 -2.24 8.83 9.29
N PHE A 74 -2.37 7.51 9.44
CA PHE A 74 -3.58 6.91 10.00
C PHE A 74 -3.87 7.41 11.43
N ARG A 75 -2.84 7.54 12.28
CA ARG A 75 -2.99 8.06 13.64
C ARG A 75 -3.47 9.51 13.64
N ARG A 76 -2.92 10.34 12.77
CA ARG A 76 -3.36 11.73 12.58
C ARG A 76 -4.82 11.79 12.13
N GLY A 77 -5.17 11.01 11.11
CA GLY A 77 -6.54 10.90 10.61
C GLY A 77 -7.53 10.49 11.70
N LEU A 78 -7.19 9.45 12.48
CA LEU A 78 -8.02 8.95 13.58
C LEU A 78 -8.28 10.01 14.65
N ALA A 79 -7.34 10.93 14.91
CA ALA A 79 -7.51 11.98 15.90
C ALA A 79 -8.67 12.94 15.58
N HIS A 80 -9.10 13.04 14.31
CA HIS A 80 -10.25 13.85 13.91
C HIS A 80 -11.61 13.21 14.23
N TYR A 81 -11.63 11.93 14.59
CA TYR A 81 -12.86 11.15 14.84
C TYR A 81 -12.94 10.63 16.28
N ARG A 82 -12.11 11.18 17.18
CA ARG A 82 -12.10 10.86 18.60
C ARG A 82 -12.83 11.91 19.42
#